data_AF-D2I137-F1
#
_entry.id   AF-D2I137-F1
#
_cell.length_a   1.000
_cell.length_b   1.000
_cell.length_c   1.000
_cell.angle_alpha   90.00
_cell.angle_beta   90.00
_cell.angle_gamma   90.00
#
_symmetry.space_group_name_H-M   'P 1'
#
loop_
_entity.id
_entity.type
_entity.pdbx_description
1 polymer ?
#
loop_
_entity_poly.entity_id
_entity_poly.type
_entity_poly.pdbx_seq_one_letter_code
_entity_poly.pdbx_strand_id
1 'polypeptide(L)'
;MAGPVKDREAFQRLSFLYQVSPASGAFGEAAGHEVMVSLPQAAHCVLAQDPANQALARFYCHTERTIAKRLVLRRDPSVKRTLCRGCSSLLIPGLTCTQRQRRCKGQRWTVQTCLTCQRSQRFLNDPDHLLWGDRPEAQLGSQADLKPPQPLPKAAHPIPAHRPEEKV
;
A
#
# COMPACT_ATOMS: atom_id res chain seq x y z
N MET A 1 14.60 -5.81 -23.97
CA MET A 1 13.76 -4.60 -24.16
C MET A 1 12.42 -4.81 -23.45
N ALA A 2 12.33 -4.51 -22.15
CA ALA A 2 11.05 -4.54 -21.44
C ALA A 2 10.34 -3.20 -21.70
N GLY A 3 9.25 -3.23 -22.47
CA GLY A 3 8.43 -2.04 -22.70
C GLY A 3 7.82 -1.51 -21.40
N PRO A 4 7.36 -0.25 -21.36
CA PRO A 4 6.75 0.33 -20.17
C PRO A 4 5.52 -0.50 -19.78
N VAL A 5 5.54 -1.06 -18.56
CA VAL A 5 4.38 -1.72 -17.97
C VAL A 5 3.31 -0.63 -17.82
N LYS A 6 2.24 -0.68 -18.64
CA LYS A 6 1.15 0.31 -18.60
C LYS A 6 0.55 0.49 -17.19
N ASP A 7 0.66 -0.54 -16.35
CA ASP A 7 0.20 -0.57 -14.96
C ASP A 7 1.29 -0.26 -13.92
N ARG A 8 2.38 0.43 -14.28
CA ARG A 8 3.49 0.73 -13.36
C ARG A 8 3.03 1.53 -12.14
N GLU A 9 2.08 2.46 -12.32
CA GLU A 9 1.43 3.18 -11.22
C GLU A 9 0.55 2.26 -10.36
N ALA A 10 -0.20 1.35 -10.97
CA ALA A 10 -1.00 0.37 -10.24
C ALA A 10 -0.13 -0.58 -9.41
N PHE A 11 1.08 -0.89 -9.90
CA PHE A 11 2.07 -1.70 -9.21
C PHE A 11 2.77 -0.94 -8.06
N GLN A 12 3.16 0.32 -8.27
CA GLN A 12 3.81 1.15 -7.25
C GLN A 12 2.86 1.56 -6.11
N ARG A 13 1.59 1.87 -6.42
CA ARG A 13 0.56 2.19 -5.42
C ARG A 13 0.23 1.00 -4.51
N LEU A 14 0.49 -0.22 -4.98
CA LEU A 14 0.21 -1.46 -4.25
C LEU A 14 1.33 -1.85 -3.27
N SER A 15 2.58 -1.53 -3.58
CA SER A 15 3.75 -1.98 -2.79
C SER A 15 4.26 -0.94 -1.80
N PHE A 16 4.26 0.35 -2.17
CA PHE A 16 5.05 1.35 -1.45
C PHE A 16 4.38 1.85 -0.16
N LEU A 17 3.04 1.82 -0.08
CA LEU A 17 2.32 2.51 1.01
C LEU A 17 1.78 1.58 2.11
N TYR A 18 2.01 0.27 2.03
CA TYR A 18 1.71 -0.65 3.13
C TYR A 18 2.62 -0.43 4.37
N GLN A 19 3.76 0.24 4.19
CA GLN A 19 4.74 0.49 5.27
C GLN A 19 4.47 1.77 6.07
N VAL A 20 3.55 2.63 5.65
CA VAL A 20 3.19 3.83 6.42
C VAL A 20 2.10 3.45 7.41
N SER A 21 2.52 3.10 8.64
CA SER A 21 1.62 3.04 9.79
C SER A 21 0.87 4.37 9.89
N PRO A 22 -0.47 4.38 10.10
CA PRO A 22 -1.14 5.55 10.61
C PRO A 22 -0.80 5.65 12.11
N ALA A 23 0.43 6.05 12.41
CA ALA A 23 0.76 6.57 13.73
C ALA A 23 0.08 7.93 13.80
N SER A 24 -1.12 7.94 14.40
CA SER A 24 -1.69 9.08 15.13
C SER A 24 -1.30 10.46 14.58
N GLY A 25 -1.85 10.85 13.44
CA GLY A 25 -1.74 12.20 12.91
C GLY A 25 -3.13 12.74 12.70
N ALA A 26 -3.47 13.79 13.44
CA ALA A 26 -4.76 14.48 13.39
C ALA A 26 -5.27 14.68 11.96
N PHE A 27 -6.59 14.60 11.78
CA PHE A 27 -7.28 15.26 10.67
C PHE A 27 -7.06 16.77 10.82
N GLY A 28 -5.91 17.24 10.35
CA GLY A 28 -5.57 18.64 10.20
C GLY A 28 -5.73 19.02 8.74
N GLU A 29 -6.68 19.91 8.49
CA GLU A 29 -6.90 20.60 7.23
C GLU A 29 -5.60 21.32 6.81
N ALA A 30 -4.81 20.68 5.96
CA ALA A 30 -3.64 21.29 5.34
C ALA A 30 -3.58 20.87 3.87
N ALA A 31 -4.15 21.73 3.03
CA ALA A 31 -3.83 21.96 1.62
C ALA A 31 -3.51 20.73 0.74
N GLY A 32 -4.51 20.28 -0.02
CA GLY A 32 -4.34 20.00 -1.45
C GLY A 32 -3.53 18.80 -1.91
N HIS A 33 -3.08 17.90 -1.02
CA HIS A 33 -2.62 16.58 -1.44
C HIS A 33 -3.76 15.57 -1.31
N GLU A 34 -4.43 15.30 -2.43
CA GLU A 34 -5.24 14.09 -2.57
C GLU A 34 -4.30 12.87 -2.43
N VAL A 35 -4.04 12.45 -1.20
CA VAL A 35 -3.29 11.21 -0.94
C VAL A 35 -4.18 10.09 -1.43
N MET A 36 -3.90 9.57 -2.62
CA MET A 36 -4.58 8.40 -3.15
C MET A 36 -4.26 7.19 -2.28
N VAL A 37 -5.12 6.93 -1.30
CA VAL A 37 -5.03 5.80 -0.38
C VAL A 37 -5.35 4.52 -1.15
N SER A 38 -4.46 3.53 -1.11
CA SER A 38 -4.75 2.22 -1.71
C SER A 38 -5.83 1.48 -0.92
N LEU A 39 -6.61 0.60 -1.58
CA LEU A 39 -7.70 -0.14 -0.93
C LEU A 39 -7.27 -0.92 0.34
N PRO A 40 -6.09 -1.58 0.38
CA PRO A 40 -5.60 -2.19 1.61
C PRO A 40 -5.37 -1.20 2.75
N GLN A 41 -4.87 0.00 2.45
CA GLN A 41 -4.66 1.04 3.45
C GLN A 41 -5.99 1.63 3.94
N ALA A 42 -6.96 1.81 3.05
CA ALA A 42 -8.32 2.21 3.43
C ALA A 42 -8.92 1.20 4.42
N ALA A 43 -8.70 -0.10 4.21
CA ALA A 43 -9.11 -1.14 5.15
C ALA A 43 -8.43 -0.99 6.54
N HIS A 44 -7.15 -0.64 6.58
CA HIS A 44 -6.45 -0.35 7.85
C HIS A 44 -7.01 0.90 8.54
N CYS A 45 -7.25 1.99 7.82
CA CYS A 45 -7.81 3.22 8.38
C CYS A 45 -9.21 2.98 8.98
N VAL A 46 -10.06 2.22 8.28
CA VAL A 46 -11.41 1.87 8.77
C VAL A 46 -11.34 1.09 10.07
N LEU A 47 -10.47 0.09 10.16
CA LEU A 47 -10.30 -0.71 11.37
C LEU A 47 -9.63 0.06 12.51
N ALA A 48 -8.80 1.05 12.19
CA ALA A 48 -8.18 1.93 13.18
C ALA A 48 -9.18 2.95 13.76
N GLN A 49 -10.10 3.45 12.94
CA GLN A 49 -11.19 4.34 13.38
C GLN A 49 -12.21 3.56 14.21
N ASP A 50 -12.64 2.40 13.74
CA ASP A 50 -13.59 1.55 14.44
C ASP A 50 -13.37 0.05 14.11
N PRO A 51 -12.94 -0.76 15.09
CA PRO A 51 -12.68 -2.18 14.89
C PRO A 51 -13.95 -3.01 14.63
N ALA A 52 -15.16 -2.47 14.86
CA ALA A 52 -16.42 -3.14 14.52
C ALA A 52 -16.67 -3.16 13.00
N ASN A 53 -16.10 -2.21 12.25
CA ASN A 53 -16.29 -2.05 10.80
C ASN A 53 -15.52 -3.06 9.94
N GLN A 54 -15.45 -4.32 10.38
CA GLN A 54 -14.75 -5.40 9.70
C GLN A 54 -15.36 -5.74 8.35
N ALA A 55 -16.67 -5.54 8.17
CA ALA A 55 -17.36 -5.76 6.91
C ALA A 55 -16.85 -4.80 5.82
N LEU A 56 -16.70 -3.52 6.15
CA LEU A 56 -16.20 -2.50 5.23
C LEU A 56 -14.72 -2.74 4.89
N ALA A 57 -13.89 -3.09 5.87
CA ALA A 57 -12.50 -3.48 5.63
C ALA A 57 -12.39 -4.70 4.70
N ARG A 58 -13.23 -5.73 4.88
CA ARG A 58 -13.33 -6.89 3.99
C ARG A 58 -13.75 -6.50 2.57
N PHE A 59 -14.68 -5.57 2.44
CA PHE A 59 -15.12 -5.07 1.14
C PHE A 59 -13.96 -4.45 0.36
N TYR A 60 -13.17 -3.57 0.99
CA TYR A 60 -12.00 -2.99 0.33
C TYR A 60 -10.98 -4.04 -0.12
N CYS A 61 -10.62 -4.97 0.76
CA CYS A 61 -9.68 -6.05 0.42
C CYS A 61 -10.22 -7.02 -0.66
N HIS A 62 -11.53 -7.26 -0.67
CA HIS A 62 -12.18 -8.07 -1.70
C HIS A 62 -12.17 -7.36 -3.06
N THR A 63 -12.53 -6.07 -3.09
CA THR A 63 -12.53 -5.25 -4.29
C THR A 63 -11.13 -5.16 -4.91
N GLU A 64 -10.11 -4.91 -4.08
CA GLU A 64 -8.71 -4.95 -4.51
C GLU A 64 -8.35 -6.32 -5.12
N ARG A 65 -8.93 -7.41 -4.61
CA ARG A 65 -8.67 -8.77 -5.13
C ARG A 65 -9.30 -9.00 -6.47
N THR A 66 -10.52 -8.52 -6.64
CA THR A 66 -11.23 -8.59 -7.90
C THR A 66 -10.53 -7.74 -8.96
N ILE A 67 -10.10 -6.52 -8.61
CA ILE A 67 -9.34 -5.63 -9.52
C ILE A 67 -8.01 -6.30 -9.93
N ALA A 68 -7.20 -6.75 -8.98
CA ALA A 68 -5.93 -7.40 -9.27
C ALA A 68 -6.10 -8.66 -10.15
N LYS A 69 -7.18 -9.43 -9.94
CA LYS A 69 -7.48 -10.61 -10.77
C LYS A 69 -7.89 -10.21 -12.18
N ARG A 70 -8.76 -9.20 -12.33
CA ARG A 70 -9.24 -8.71 -13.64
C ARG A 70 -8.13 -8.11 -14.48
N LEU A 71 -7.23 -7.36 -13.85
CA LEU A 71 -6.10 -6.71 -14.49
C LEU A 71 -4.86 -7.63 -14.58
N VAL A 72 -4.96 -8.89 -14.13
CA VAL A 72 -3.85 -9.86 -14.14
C VAL A 72 -2.60 -9.34 -13.41
N LEU A 73 -2.81 -8.57 -12.34
CA LEU A 73 -1.74 -7.95 -11.56
C LEU A 73 -1.22 -8.91 -10.49
N ARG A 74 0.11 -9.01 -10.42
CA ARG A 74 0.80 -9.74 -9.35
C ARG A 74 0.89 -8.86 -8.12
N ARG A 75 0.05 -9.16 -7.12
CA ARG A 75 0.22 -8.58 -5.79
C ARG A 75 1.53 -9.01 -5.12
N ASP A 76 2.13 -8.09 -4.38
CA ASP A 76 3.33 -8.32 -3.59
C ASP A 76 3.08 -9.36 -2.47
N PRO A 77 4.04 -10.26 -2.17
CA PRO A 77 3.90 -11.24 -1.09
C PRO A 77 3.66 -10.63 0.29
N SER A 78 4.18 -9.43 0.60
CA SER A 78 3.96 -8.75 1.89
C SER A 78 2.47 -8.41 2.09
N VAL A 79 1.83 -7.83 1.08
CA VAL A 79 0.39 -7.52 1.09
C VAL A 79 -0.45 -8.80 1.09
N LYS A 80 -0.05 -9.83 0.33
CA LYS A 80 -0.76 -11.13 0.34
C LYS A 80 -0.72 -11.82 1.71
N ARG A 81 0.35 -11.61 2.49
CA ARG A 81 0.52 -12.18 3.85
C ARG A 81 -0.48 -11.57 4.83
N THR A 82 -0.95 -10.35 4.60
CA THR A 82 -1.83 -9.63 5.54
C THR A 82 -3.30 -9.77 5.17
N LEU A 83 -3.62 -10.55 4.13
CA LEU A 83 -4.98 -10.77 3.65
C LEU A 83 -5.38 -12.25 3.70
N CYS A 84 -6.59 -12.52 4.20
CA CYS A 84 -7.14 -13.86 4.22
C CYS A 84 -7.49 -14.35 2.81
N ARG A 85 -6.92 -15.49 2.38
CA ARG A 85 -7.18 -16.09 1.05
C ARG A 85 -8.62 -16.55 0.82
N GLY A 86 -9.39 -16.78 1.89
CA GLY A 86 -10.81 -17.13 1.81
C GLY A 86 -11.68 -15.89 1.72
N CYS A 87 -12.05 -15.35 2.88
CA CYS A 87 -13.01 -14.25 3.01
C CYS A 87 -12.47 -12.84 2.70
N SER A 88 -11.20 -12.69 2.29
CA SER A 88 -10.55 -11.39 2.05
C SER A 88 -10.48 -10.47 3.28
N SER A 89 -10.64 -10.99 4.50
CA SER A 89 -10.42 -10.19 5.72
C SER A 89 -8.97 -9.76 5.85
N LEU A 90 -8.75 -8.51 6.24
CA LEU A 90 -7.46 -8.02 6.71
C LEU A 90 -7.08 -8.79 7.98
N LEU A 91 -5.85 -9.30 8.05
CA LEU A 91 -5.33 -10.14 9.13
C LEU A 91 -4.50 -9.28 10.09
N ILE A 92 -5.15 -8.69 11.08
CA ILE A 92 -4.51 -7.96 12.17
C ILE A 92 -4.43 -8.91 13.39
N PRO A 93 -3.22 -9.25 13.85
CA PRO A 93 -3.03 -10.10 15.02
C PRO A 93 -3.77 -9.56 16.25
N GLY A 94 -4.55 -10.40 16.92
CA GLY A 94 -5.31 -10.04 18.11
C GLY A 94 -6.68 -9.40 17.85
N LEU A 95 -6.95 -8.93 16.63
CA LEU A 95 -8.25 -8.35 16.25
C LEU A 95 -9.04 -9.25 15.30
N THR A 96 -8.48 -9.57 14.14
CA THR A 96 -9.17 -10.32 13.08
C THR A 96 -8.49 -11.66 12.77
N CYS A 97 -7.29 -11.88 13.31
CA CYS A 97 -6.58 -13.15 13.22
C CYS A 97 -5.86 -13.49 14.53
N THR A 98 -5.56 -14.77 14.70
CA THR A 98 -4.59 -15.23 15.69
C THR A 98 -3.27 -15.52 15.00
N GLN A 99 -2.17 -15.07 15.59
CA GLN A 99 -0.82 -15.34 15.11
C GLN A 99 -0.08 -16.18 16.14
N ARG A 100 0.43 -17.34 15.72
CA ARG A 100 1.19 -18.25 16.59
C ARG A 100 2.47 -18.68 15.92
N GLN A 101 3.56 -18.64 16.67
CA GLN A 101 4.80 -19.29 16.25
C GLN A 101 4.77 -20.76 16.67
N ARG A 102 5.11 -21.65 15.74
CA ARG A 102 5.16 -23.10 15.93
C ARG A 102 6.51 -23.62 15.48
N ARG A 103 7.04 -24.63 16.17
CA ARG A 103 8.23 -25.34 15.74
C ARG A 103 7.80 -26.72 15.21
N CYS A 104 8.24 -27.07 14.01
CA CYS A 104 7.98 -28.36 13.41
C CYS A 104 9.23 -28.79 12.63
N LYS A 105 9.73 -30.01 12.87
CA LYS A 105 10.92 -30.57 12.19
C LYS A 105 12.13 -29.61 12.19
N GLY A 106 12.43 -28.99 13.35
CA GLY A 106 13.55 -28.05 13.50
C GLY A 106 13.26 -26.63 12.99
N GLN A 107 12.33 -26.47 12.04
CA GLN A 107 11.96 -25.18 11.45
C GLN A 107 10.93 -24.41 12.28
N ARG A 108 11.03 -23.08 12.28
CA ARG A 108 10.07 -22.17 12.92
C ARG A 108 9.06 -21.67 11.88
N TRP A 109 7.79 -21.72 12.22
CA TRP A 109 6.68 -21.33 11.35
C TRP A 109 5.81 -20.30 12.05
N THR A 110 5.43 -19.24 11.32
CA THR A 110 4.37 -18.32 11.73
C THR A 110 3.07 -18.80 11.11
N VAL A 111 2.10 -19.14 11.96
CA VAL A 111 0.75 -19.55 11.56
C VAL A 111 -0.20 -18.42 11.89
N GLN A 112 -0.86 -17.89 10.86
CA GLN A 112 -1.92 -16.89 11.00
C GLN A 112 -3.26 -17.55 10.70
N THR A 113 -4.19 -17.53 11.65
CA THR A 113 -5.53 -18.11 11.51
C THR A 113 -6.58 -17.01 11.57
N CYS A 114 -7.38 -16.90 10.50
CA CYS A 114 -8.46 -15.93 10.43
C CYS A 114 -9.58 -16.26 11.43
N LEU A 115 -10.02 -15.29 12.23
CA LEU A 115 -11.11 -15.50 13.19
C LEU A 115 -12.50 -15.56 12.52
N THR A 116 -12.64 -15.05 11.30
CA THR A 116 -13.91 -15.02 10.57
C THR A 116 -14.22 -16.34 9.86
N CYS A 117 -13.26 -16.89 9.11
CA CYS A 117 -13.46 -18.10 8.30
C CYS A 117 -12.55 -19.27 8.68
N GLN A 118 -11.75 -19.12 9.75
CA GLN A 118 -10.90 -20.18 10.33
C GLN A 118 -9.80 -20.73 9.41
N ARG A 119 -9.66 -20.18 8.20
CA ARG A 119 -8.56 -20.54 7.30
C ARG A 119 -7.22 -20.07 7.88
N SER A 120 -6.22 -20.95 7.81
CA SER A 120 -4.86 -20.66 8.26
C SER A 120 -3.89 -20.46 7.09
N GLN A 121 -2.94 -19.56 7.29
CA GLN A 121 -1.77 -19.34 6.45
C GLN A 121 -0.52 -19.69 7.26
N ARG A 122 0.47 -20.27 6.60
CA ARG A 122 1.72 -20.69 7.25
C ARG A 122 2.89 -20.07 6.50
N PHE A 123 3.78 -19.44 7.24
CA PHE A 123 4.98 -18.80 6.72
C PHE A 123 6.19 -19.38 7.45
N LEU A 124 7.19 -19.81 6.69
CA LEU A 124 8.47 -20.23 7.26
C LEU A 124 9.19 -18.99 7.79
N ASN A 125 9.67 -19.06 9.03
CA ASN A 125 10.53 -18.03 9.62
C ASN A 125 11.98 -18.47 9.41
N ASP A 126 12.50 -18.14 8.24
CA ASP A 126 13.90 -18.34 7.86
C ASP A 126 14.57 -16.96 7.81
N PRO A 127 15.60 -16.69 8.65
CA PRO A 127 16.30 -15.41 8.64
C PRO A 127 17.03 -15.14 7.32
N ASP A 128 17.41 -16.18 6.57
CA ASP A 128 18.14 -16.05 5.31
C ASP A 128 17.21 -15.84 4.10
N HIS A 129 15.89 -15.92 4.31
CA HIS A 129 14.89 -15.81 3.25
C HIS A 129 14.36 -14.37 3.11
N LEU A 130 14.76 -13.70 2.04
CA LEU A 130 14.24 -12.39 1.63
C LEU A 130 13.19 -12.51 0.52
N LEU A 131 12.12 -11.70 0.59
CA LEU A 131 11.18 -11.55 -0.51
C LEU A 131 11.88 -10.89 -1.70
N TRP A 132 11.41 -11.17 -2.91
CA TRP A 132 11.97 -10.54 -4.12
C TRP A 132 11.93 -9.01 -4.06
N GLY A 133 10.86 -8.42 -3.53
CA GLY A 133 10.73 -6.95 -3.39
C GLY A 133 11.73 -6.32 -2.42
N ASP A 134 12.26 -7.09 -1.47
CA ASP A 134 13.21 -6.63 -0.46
C ASP A 134 14.67 -6.80 -0.92
N ARG A 135 14.91 -7.45 -2.05
CA ARG A 135 16.26 -7.66 -2.60
C ARG A 135 16.79 -6.38 -3.26
N PRO A 136 18.06 -6.02 -3.04
CA PRO A 136 18.64 -4.79 -3.58
C PRO A 136 18.61 -4.75 -5.11
N GLU A 137 18.72 -5.90 -5.78
CA GLU A 137 18.66 -6.01 -7.24
C GLU A 137 17.29 -5.64 -7.81
N ALA A 138 16.21 -5.93 -7.06
CA ALA A 138 14.86 -5.59 -7.46
C ALA A 138 14.55 -4.09 -7.28
N GLN A 139 15.20 -3.43 -6.31
CA GLN A 139 15.03 -2.01 -6.02
C GLN A 139 15.75 -1.11 -7.03
N LEU A 140 16.86 -1.57 -7.60
CA LEU A 140 17.68 -0.79 -8.53
C LEU A 140 16.94 -0.38 -9.81
N GLY A 141 16.04 -1.24 -10.31
CA GLY A 141 15.18 -0.93 -11.47
C GLY A 141 14.10 0.15 -11.19
N SER A 142 13.83 0.45 -9.91
CA SER A 142 12.87 1.48 -9.50
C SER A 142 13.51 2.84 -9.28
N GLN A 143 14.78 2.89 -8.83
CA GLN A 143 15.50 4.15 -8.60
C GLN A 143 16.03 4.82 -9.86
N ALA A 144 16.26 4.07 -10.96
CA ALA A 144 16.73 4.65 -12.21
C ALA A 144 15.72 5.61 -12.89
N ASP A 145 14.45 5.62 -12.44
CA ASP A 145 13.38 6.50 -12.96
C ASP A 145 13.07 7.71 -12.07
N LEU A 146 13.60 7.77 -10.84
CA LEU A 146 13.45 8.95 -9.98
C LEU A 146 14.55 9.95 -10.32
N LYS A 147 14.46 10.58 -11.49
CA LYS A 147 15.20 11.82 -11.73
C LYS A 147 14.70 12.86 -10.71
N PRO A 148 15.57 13.45 -9.88
CA PRO A 148 15.17 14.53 -8.98
C PRO A 148 14.47 15.63 -9.79
N PRO A 149 13.43 16.29 -9.24
CA PRO A 149 12.80 17.41 -9.92
C PRO A 149 13.90 18.44 -10.24
N GLN A 150 14.12 18.66 -11.54
CA GLN A 150 15.02 19.70 -12.01
C GLN A 150 14.50 21.04 -11.47
N PRO A 151 15.34 21.87 -10.83
CA PRO A 151 14.93 23.19 -10.40
C PRO A 151 14.39 23.98 -11.60
N LEU A 152 13.16 24.49 -11.48
CA LEU A 152 12.53 25.36 -12.46
C LEU A 152 13.47 26.51 -12.87
N PRO A 153 13.64 26.80 -14.18
CA PRO A 153 14.37 27.98 -14.62
C PRO A 153 13.64 29.24 -14.15
N LYS A 154 14.34 30.11 -13.42
CA LYS A 154 13.88 31.46 -13.10
C LYS A 154 13.74 32.26 -14.40
N ALA A 155 12.56 32.27 -15.00
CA ALA A 155 12.21 33.27 -16.01
C ALA A 155 11.75 34.53 -15.28
N ALA A 156 12.69 35.45 -15.05
CA ALA A 156 12.36 36.83 -14.74
C ALA A 156 11.81 37.48 -16.01
N HIS A 157 10.52 37.80 -16.02
CA HIS A 157 9.94 38.73 -16.98
C HIS A 157 9.30 39.88 -16.20
N PRO A 158 9.76 41.13 -16.38
CA PRO A 158 9.13 42.28 -15.76
C PRO A 158 7.75 42.53 -16.40
N ILE A 159 6.75 42.70 -15.54
CA ILE A 159 5.36 43.05 -15.89
C ILE A 159 5.36 44.50 -16.44
N PRO A 160 4.86 44.77 -17.65
CA PRO A 160 4.56 46.14 -18.07
C PRO A 160 3.29 46.61 -17.38
N ALA A 161 3.39 47.69 -16.60
CA ALA A 161 2.25 48.37 -16.02
C ALA A 161 1.46 49.10 -17.11
N HIS A 162 0.18 48.75 -17.29
CA HIS A 162 -0.78 49.59 -17.99
C HIS A 162 -1.96 49.89 -17.05
N ARG A 163 -2.06 51.16 -16.64
CA ARG A 163 -3.24 51.75 -16.00
C ARG A 163 -4.31 52.03 -17.07
N PRO A 164 -5.61 51.79 -16.80
CA PRO A 164 -6.67 52.50 -17.47
C PRO A 164 -7.04 53.77 -16.68
N GLU A 165 -7.06 54.91 -17.37
CA GLU A 165 -7.70 56.13 -16.87
C GLU A 165 -9.22 55.95 -16.91
N GLU A 166 -9.87 56.14 -15.77
CA GLU A 166 -11.32 56.17 -15.61
C GLU A 166 -11.80 57.58 -15.95
N LYS A 167 -12.70 57.69 -16.93
CA LYS A 167 -13.43 58.90 -17.28
C LYS A 167 -14.92 58.60 -17.14
N VAL A 168 -15.57 59.16 -16.12
CA VAL A 168 -16.92 59.75 -16.12
C VAL A 168 -16.98 60.71 -14.93
#